data_AF-A0A101A8W5-F1
#
_entry.id   AF-A0A101A8W5-F1
#
_cell.length_a   1.000
_cell.length_b   1.000
_cell.length_c   1.000
_cell.angle_alpha   90.00
_cell.angle_beta   90.00
_cell.angle_gamma   90.00
#
_symmetry.space_group_name_H-M   'P 1'
#
loop_
_entity.id
_entity.type
_entity.pdbx_description
1 polymer ?
#
loop_
_entity_poly.entity_id
_entity_poly.type
_entity_poly.pdbx_seq_one_letter_code
_entity_poly.pdbx_strand_id
1 'polypeptide(L)'
;MMRRVPPDLAGPHVAVRDYGIGGMHLAYDLLDGCDALVLVDAIPSRGAPGTLHVFEADLTDARAATGLDAHAMDPAAVFDSLNALGGTPPFTVVIGCEVDRVDEGIGLSDAVAAAVPEAVRVIGEVAAGLSARVSVAEG
;
A
#
# COMPACT_ATOMS: atom_id res chain seq x y z
N MET A 1 -9.32 2.59 10.37
CA MET A 1 -8.42 2.81 11.53
C MET A 1 -7.42 1.67 11.58
N MET A 2 -6.13 1.97 11.42
CA MET A 2 -5.03 1.02 11.58
C MET A 2 -4.84 0.67 13.06
N ARG A 3 -4.77 -0.62 13.38
CA ARG A 3 -4.76 -1.11 14.77
C ARG A 3 -3.49 -1.85 15.18
N ARG A 4 -2.65 -2.24 14.21
CA ARG A 4 -1.51 -3.15 14.42
C ARG A 4 -0.28 -2.59 13.71
N VAL A 5 0.21 -1.47 14.23
CA VAL A 5 1.44 -0.83 13.75
C VAL A 5 2.52 -1.07 14.80
N PRO A 6 3.64 -1.73 14.45
CA PRO A 6 4.77 -1.85 15.35
C PRO A 6 5.30 -0.46 15.74
N PRO A 7 5.63 -0.23 17.01
CA PRO A 7 6.14 1.07 17.47
C PRO A 7 7.48 1.44 16.81
N ASP A 8 8.23 0.47 16.31
CA ASP A 8 9.50 0.62 15.61
C ASP A 8 9.36 0.74 14.08
N LEU A 9 8.16 0.50 13.53
CA LEU A 9 7.92 0.68 12.10
C LEU A 9 7.82 2.16 11.72
N ALA A 10 7.22 2.97 12.59
CA ALA A 10 7.12 4.41 12.38
C ALA A 10 8.37 5.11 12.93
N GLY A 11 8.94 6.02 12.14
CA GLY A 11 10.15 6.74 12.50
C GLY A 11 10.33 8.02 11.69
N PRO A 12 11.44 8.75 11.86
CA PRO A 12 11.68 9.99 11.14
C PRO A 12 11.72 9.83 9.62
N HIS A 13 11.97 8.60 9.12
CA HIS A 13 12.05 8.27 7.70
C HIS A 13 10.91 7.37 7.21
N VAL A 14 10.01 6.94 8.09
CA VAL A 14 8.88 6.05 7.72
C VAL A 14 7.60 6.60 8.32
N ALA A 15 6.73 7.09 7.46
CA ALA A 15 5.38 7.54 7.82
C ALA A 15 4.37 6.41 7.58
N VAL A 16 3.56 6.11 8.59
CA VAL A 16 2.47 5.13 8.50
C VAL A 16 1.14 5.88 8.50
N ARG A 17 0.34 5.71 7.45
CA ARG A 17 -0.95 6.40 7.26
C ARG A 17 -2.06 5.40 6.92
N ASP A 18 -3.27 5.72 7.35
CA ASP A 18 -4.48 4.93 7.05
C ASP A 18 -5.39 5.73 6.13
N TYR A 19 -5.46 5.32 4.88
CA TYR A 19 -6.25 6.01 3.87
C TYR A 19 -7.63 5.41 3.66
N GLY A 20 -7.90 4.19 4.14
CA GLY A 20 -9.13 3.46 3.82
C GLY A 20 -9.38 3.42 2.30
N ILE A 21 -10.46 4.06 1.85
CA ILE A 21 -10.80 4.21 0.42
C ILE A 21 -10.37 5.56 -0.19
N GLY A 22 -9.71 6.42 0.58
CA GLY A 22 -9.37 7.79 0.17
C GLY A 22 -8.15 7.90 -0.74
N GLY A 23 -8.22 7.40 -1.97
CA GLY A 23 -7.11 7.41 -2.94
C GLY A 23 -6.55 8.82 -3.23
N MET A 24 -7.43 9.83 -3.29
CA MET A 24 -6.99 11.21 -3.51
C MET A 24 -6.13 11.78 -2.37
N HIS A 25 -6.38 11.40 -1.11
CA HIS A 25 -5.54 11.87 -0.01
C HIS A 25 -4.11 11.32 -0.12
N LEU A 26 -3.96 10.06 -0.55
CA LEU A 26 -2.66 9.48 -0.83
C LEU A 26 -1.94 10.23 -1.95
N ALA A 27 -2.62 10.52 -3.06
CA ALA A 27 -1.99 11.28 -4.14
C ALA A 27 -1.57 12.70 -3.71
N TYR A 28 -2.30 13.37 -2.84
CA TYR A 28 -1.84 14.65 -2.27
C TYR A 28 -0.62 14.49 -1.38
N ASP A 29 -0.61 13.49 -0.49
CA ASP A 29 0.54 13.23 0.38
C ASP A 29 1.80 12.86 -0.41
N LEU A 30 1.65 12.22 -1.58
CA LEU A 30 2.76 11.91 -2.47
C LEU A 30 3.33 13.14 -3.21
N LEU A 31 2.58 14.24 -3.32
CA LEU A 31 3.10 15.50 -3.88
C LEU A 31 4.12 16.17 -2.96
N ASP A 32 4.03 15.94 -1.65
CA ASP A 32 4.99 16.46 -0.68
C ASP A 32 6.34 15.73 -0.75
N GLY A 33 6.44 14.66 -1.56
CA GLY A 33 7.63 13.86 -1.78
C GLY A 33 7.62 12.56 -0.98
N CYS A 34 7.99 11.48 -1.66
CA CYS A 34 8.11 10.15 -1.09
C CYS A 34 9.12 9.36 -1.94
N ASP A 35 10.15 8.76 -1.34
CA ASP A 35 11.15 8.01 -2.09
C ASP A 35 10.68 6.60 -2.47
N ALA A 36 9.90 5.98 -1.58
CA ALA A 36 9.33 4.66 -1.77
C ALA A 36 8.01 4.49 -1.00
N LEU A 37 7.06 3.78 -1.59
CA LEU A 37 5.73 3.56 -1.04
C LEU A 37 5.47 2.07 -0.81
N VAL A 38 4.89 1.72 0.34
CA VAL A 38 4.34 0.39 0.63
C VAL A 38 2.84 0.52 0.79
N LEU A 39 2.08 -0.12 -0.10
CA LEU A 39 0.62 -0.23 -0.02
C LEU A 39 0.23 -1.59 0.55
N VAL A 40 -0.75 -1.60 1.44
CA VAL A 40 -1.26 -2.82 2.05
C VAL A 40 -2.76 -2.88 1.81
N ASP A 41 -3.25 -3.93 1.17
CA ASP A 41 -4.67 -4.05 0.83
C ASP A 41 -5.18 -5.50 0.88
N ALA A 42 -6.51 -5.64 0.95
CA ALA A 42 -7.21 -6.88 0.73
C ALA A 42 -7.26 -7.21 -0.76
N ILE A 43 -6.96 -8.44 -1.14
CA ILE A 43 -7.06 -8.89 -2.54
C ILE A 43 -8.03 -10.08 -2.66
N PRO A 44 -8.66 -10.28 -3.84
CA PRO A 44 -9.57 -11.40 -4.06
C PRO A 44 -8.90 -12.74 -3.73
N SER A 45 -9.56 -13.57 -2.93
CA SER A 45 -9.06 -14.92 -2.62
C SER A 45 -9.03 -15.80 -3.88
N ARG A 46 -7.93 -16.53 -4.03
CA ARG A 46 -7.72 -17.56 -5.05
C ARG A 46 -7.82 -18.96 -4.44
N GLY A 47 -8.40 -19.07 -3.25
CA GLY A 47 -8.60 -20.32 -2.53
C GLY A 47 -7.72 -20.48 -1.29
N ALA A 48 -6.94 -19.46 -0.91
CA ALA A 48 -6.09 -19.51 0.28
C ALA A 48 -6.18 -18.22 1.12
N PRO A 49 -7.34 -17.94 1.76
CA PRO A 49 -7.50 -16.76 2.62
C PRO A 49 -6.41 -16.64 3.69
N GLY A 50 -5.92 -15.43 3.91
CA GLY A 50 -4.79 -15.14 4.79
C GLY A 50 -3.41 -15.23 4.10
N THR A 51 -3.34 -15.73 2.87
CA THR A 51 -2.07 -15.75 2.11
C THR A 51 -1.67 -14.32 1.75
N LEU A 52 -0.41 -14.01 1.98
CA LEU A 52 0.18 -12.71 1.67
C LEU A 52 0.92 -12.78 0.32
N HIS A 53 0.73 -11.74 -0.48
CA HIS A 53 1.37 -11.56 -1.78
C HIS A 53 2.12 -10.25 -1.77
N VAL A 54 3.39 -10.28 -2.19
CA VAL A 54 4.22 -9.08 -2.29
C VAL A 54 4.65 -8.93 -3.74
N PHE A 55 4.35 -7.78 -4.33
CA PHE A 55 4.69 -7.48 -5.72
C PHE A 55 4.96 -5.99 -5.91
N GLU A 56 5.76 -5.68 -6.92
CA GLU A 56 5.98 -4.30 -7.35
C GLU A 56 4.75 -3.82 -8.14
N ALA A 57 4.33 -2.57 -7.91
CA ALA A 57 3.27 -1.98 -8.72
C ALA A 57 3.80 -1.73 -10.14
N ASP A 58 3.11 -2.24 -11.16
CA ASP A 58 3.45 -1.91 -12.54
C ASP A 58 2.93 -0.50 -12.86
N LEU A 59 3.84 0.47 -12.81
CA LEU A 59 3.57 1.87 -13.10
C LEU A 59 3.60 2.18 -14.61
N THR A 60 3.91 1.20 -15.46
CA THR A 60 4.11 1.39 -16.90
C THR A 60 2.80 1.70 -17.62
N ASP A 61 1.68 1.19 -17.09
CA ASP A 61 0.32 1.40 -17.63
C ASP A 61 -0.48 2.53 -16.95
N ALA A 62 0.11 3.22 -15.95
CA ALA A 62 -0.45 4.41 -15.28
C ALA A 62 -0.47 5.67 -16.18
N ARG A 63 -0.62 5.47 -17.49
CA ARG A 63 -0.83 6.51 -18.51
C ARG A 63 -2.13 6.29 -19.29
N ALA A 64 -2.84 5.18 -19.05
CA ALA A 64 -3.91 4.73 -19.94
C ALA A 64 -5.34 4.77 -19.33
N ALA A 65 -5.53 4.98 -18.02
CA ALA A 65 -6.87 5.01 -17.44
C ALA A 65 -7.44 6.44 -17.40
N THR A 66 -8.24 6.78 -18.41
CA THR A 66 -9.00 8.03 -18.44
C THR A 66 -10.18 7.98 -17.48
N GLY A 67 -9.97 8.37 -16.23
CA GLY A 67 -11.02 8.57 -15.24
C GLY A 67 -10.48 8.75 -13.83
N LEU A 68 -10.49 9.98 -13.32
CA LEU A 68 -10.14 10.28 -11.92
C LEU A 68 -11.28 9.78 -11.01
N ASP A 69 -11.23 8.52 -10.59
CA ASP A 69 -12.02 8.08 -9.44
C ASP A 69 -11.26 8.42 -8.16
N ALA A 70 -11.55 9.59 -7.61
CA ALA A 70 -10.93 10.13 -6.39
C ALA A 70 -11.18 9.26 -5.13
N HIS A 71 -12.08 8.28 -5.22
CA HIS A 71 -12.49 7.40 -4.13
C HIS A 71 -12.08 5.94 -4.35
N ALA A 72 -11.49 5.61 -5.50
CA ALA A 72 -10.89 4.30 -5.70
C ALA A 72 -9.53 4.26 -5.00
N MET A 73 -9.36 3.32 -4.07
CA MET A 73 -8.03 2.94 -3.57
C MET A 73 -7.38 1.93 -4.54
N ASP A 74 -7.44 2.22 -5.84
CA ASP A 74 -6.70 1.47 -6.84
C ASP A 74 -5.34 2.17 -7.07
N PRO A 75 -4.20 1.47 -6.92
CA PRO A 75 -2.89 2.09 -7.07
C PRO A 75 -2.71 2.81 -8.41
N ALA A 76 -3.20 2.27 -9.52
CA ALA A 76 -3.06 2.90 -10.83
C ALA A 76 -3.86 4.22 -10.89
N ALA A 77 -5.11 4.23 -10.43
CA ALA A 77 -5.92 5.45 -10.37
C ALA A 77 -5.31 6.54 -9.47
N VAL A 78 -4.70 6.16 -8.34
CA VAL A 78 -3.96 7.08 -7.46
C VAL A 78 -2.75 7.67 -8.19
N PHE A 79 -1.96 6.84 -8.88
CA PHE A 79 -0.78 7.30 -9.60
C PHE A 79 -1.12 8.17 -10.82
N ASP A 80 -2.21 7.87 -11.50
CA ASP A 80 -2.75 8.72 -12.57
C ASP A 80 -3.15 10.10 -12.01
N SER A 81 -3.79 10.14 -10.85
CA SER A 81 -4.15 11.38 -10.15
C SER A 81 -2.90 12.18 -9.74
N LEU A 82 -1.88 11.51 -9.19
CA LEU A 82 -0.60 12.12 -8.84
C LEU A 82 0.10 12.72 -10.06
N ASN A 83 0.16 11.97 -11.16
CA ASN A 83 0.73 12.42 -12.43
C ASN A 83 0.00 13.65 -12.97
N ALA A 84 -1.34 13.65 -12.94
CA ALA A 84 -2.16 14.78 -13.38
C ALA A 84 -1.93 16.04 -12.54
N LEU A 85 -1.57 15.88 -11.27
CA LEU A 85 -1.21 16.96 -10.35
C LEU A 85 0.27 17.41 -10.47
N GLY A 86 1.05 16.78 -11.35
CA GLY A 86 2.45 17.12 -11.61
C GLY A 86 3.45 16.43 -10.68
N GLY A 87 3.02 15.44 -9.90
CA GLY A 87 3.90 14.58 -9.11
C GLY A 87 4.51 13.45 -9.93
N THR A 88 5.33 12.62 -9.27
CA THR A 88 5.89 11.40 -9.86
C THR A 88 5.67 10.23 -8.90
N PRO A 89 5.06 9.13 -9.34
CA PRO A 89 4.90 7.93 -8.53
C PRO A 89 6.25 7.40 -8.03
N PRO A 90 6.39 7.13 -6.73
CA PRO A 90 7.60 6.53 -6.19
C PRO A 90 7.68 5.03 -6.51
N PHE A 91 8.84 4.43 -6.28
CA PHE A 91 8.95 2.98 -6.28
C PHE A 91 7.94 2.39 -5.29
N THR A 92 7.00 1.59 -5.79
CA THR A 92 5.86 1.12 -4.99
C THR A 92 5.84 -0.39 -4.88
N VAL A 93 5.75 -0.89 -3.65
CA VAL A 93 5.49 -2.30 -3.35
C VAL A 93 4.07 -2.43 -2.80
N VAL A 94 3.31 -3.40 -3.31
CA VAL A 94 1.99 -3.77 -2.82
C VAL A 94 2.10 -5.08 -2.04
N ILE A 95 1.50 -5.09 -0.85
CA ILE A 95 1.35 -6.25 0.01
C ILE A 95 -0.14 -6.57 0.10
N GLY A 96 -0.58 -7.55 -0.67
CA GLY A 96 -1.96 -8.01 -0.72
C GLY A 96 -2.21 -9.18 0.23
N CYS A 97 -3.30 -9.16 1.01
CA CYS A 97 -3.77 -10.32 1.76
C CYS A 97 -5.02 -10.90 1.11
N GLU A 98 -5.01 -12.19 0.77
CA GLU A 98 -6.21 -12.86 0.27
C GLU A 98 -7.31 -12.85 1.34
N VAL A 99 -8.49 -12.32 0.99
CA VAL A 99 -9.62 -12.25 1.92
C VAL A 99 -10.65 -13.35 1.66
N ASP A 100 -11.17 -13.91 2.74
CA ASP A 100 -12.20 -14.97 2.69
C ASP A 100 -13.56 -14.43 2.21
N ARG A 101 -13.91 -13.21 2.65
CA ARG A 101 -15.20 -12.57 2.37
C ARG A 101 -15.08 -11.05 2.43
N VAL A 102 -15.92 -10.37 1.66
CA VAL A 102 -16.02 -8.89 1.60
C VAL A 102 -17.45 -8.38 1.83
N ASP A 103 -18.35 -9.27 2.26
CA ASP A 103 -19.73 -8.91 2.60
C ASP A 103 -19.78 -7.86 3.72
N GLU A 104 -20.86 -7.07 3.76
CA GLU A 104 -21.08 -6.09 4.81
C GLU A 104 -21.00 -6.74 6.20
N GLY A 105 -20.09 -6.24 7.03
CA GLY A 105 -19.84 -6.82 8.34
C GLY A 105 -18.70 -6.12 9.08
N ILE A 106 -18.55 -6.45 10.37
CA ILE A 106 -17.48 -5.93 11.21
C ILE A 106 -16.53 -7.07 11.55
N GLY A 107 -15.24 -6.83 11.34
CA GLY A 107 -14.17 -7.72 11.76
C GLY A 107 -13.60 -8.57 10.61
N LEU A 108 -12.40 -9.09 10.86
CA LEU A 108 -11.70 -9.98 9.94
C LEU A 108 -12.25 -11.41 10.07
N SER A 109 -12.11 -12.22 9.02
CA SER A 109 -12.26 -13.67 9.15
C SER A 109 -11.11 -14.25 9.98
N ASP A 110 -11.29 -15.44 10.55
CA ASP A 110 -10.27 -16.09 11.37
C ASP A 110 -8.96 -16.28 10.61
N ALA A 111 -9.03 -16.63 9.33
CA ALA A 111 -7.85 -16.80 8.46
C ALA A 111 -7.08 -15.48 8.27
N VAL A 112 -7.78 -14.39 7.97
CA VAL A 112 -7.14 -13.07 7.78
C VAL A 112 -6.62 -12.52 9.12
N ALA A 113 -7.36 -12.70 10.21
CA ALA A 113 -6.93 -12.32 11.55
C ALA A 113 -5.64 -13.05 11.97
N ALA A 114 -5.51 -14.34 11.62
CA ALA A 114 -4.32 -15.15 11.88
C ALA A 114 -3.12 -14.71 11.03
N ALA A 115 -3.33 -14.12 9.85
CA ALA A 115 -2.28 -13.62 8.98
C ALA A 115 -1.69 -12.28 9.42
N VAL A 116 -2.41 -11.49 10.24
CA VAL A 116 -1.97 -10.13 10.65
C VAL A 116 -0.56 -10.09 11.25
N PRO A 117 -0.16 -10.99 12.18
CA PRO A 117 1.21 -10.97 12.71
C PRO A 117 2.29 -11.19 11.64
N GLU A 118 2.01 -12.06 10.67
CA GLU A 118 2.93 -12.28 9.55
C GLU A 118 2.96 -11.08 8.61
N ALA A 119 1.81 -10.48 8.31
CA ALA A 119 1.72 -9.27 7.48
C ALA A 119 2.57 -8.14 8.06
N VAL A 120 2.48 -7.92 9.37
CA VAL A 120 3.27 -6.94 10.10
C VAL A 120 4.78 -7.18 9.93
N ARG A 121 5.23 -8.44 10.04
CA ARG A 121 6.63 -8.82 9.83
C ARG A 121 7.07 -8.54 8.40
N VAL A 122 6.29 -8.97 7.40
CA VAL A 122 6.58 -8.77 5.98
C VAL A 122 6.66 -7.29 5.63
N ILE A 123 5.72 -6.47 6.13
CA ILE A 123 5.73 -5.01 5.95
C ILE A 123 7.04 -4.41 6.50
N GLY A 124 7.47 -4.84 7.69
CA GLY A 124 8.73 -4.37 8.29
C GLY A 124 9.96 -4.73 7.46
N GLU A 125 10.02 -5.96 6.94
CA GLU A 125 11.11 -6.43 6.07
C GLU A 125 11.17 -5.64 4.76
N VAL A 126 10.02 -5.42 4.12
CA VAL A 126 9.92 -4.63 2.89
C VAL A 126 10.32 -3.18 3.14
N ALA A 127 9.79 -2.55 4.18
CA ALA A 127 10.11 -1.17 4.53
C ALA A 127 11.60 -0.98 4.81
N ALA A 128 12.21 -1.87 5.60
CA ALA A 128 13.65 -1.83 5.89
C ALA A 128 14.50 -2.00 4.62
N GLY A 129 14.10 -2.91 3.72
CA GLY A 129 14.76 -3.11 2.43
C GLY A 129 14.68 -1.87 1.53
N LEU A 130 13.55 -1.18 1.52
CA LEU A 130 13.37 0.07 0.77
C LEU A 130 14.20 1.20 1.35
N SER A 131 14.19 1.41 2.67
CA SER A 131 15.01 2.43 3.31
C SER A 131 16.50 2.25 3.01
N ALA A 132 17.00 1.00 3.07
CA ALA A 132 18.39 0.71 2.73
C ALA A 132 18.73 1.01 1.26
N ARG A 133 17.79 0.80 0.33
CA ARG A 133 17.96 1.14 -1.10
C ARG A 133 18.03 2.65 -1.33
N VAL A 134 17.15 3.41 -0.69
CA VAL A 134 17.12 4.88 -0.80
C VAL A 134 18.44 5.46 -0.31
N SER A 135 18.94 5.02 0.86
CA SER A 135 20.23 5.49 1.38
C SER A 135 21.44 5.18 0.48
N VAL A 136 21.37 4.15 -0.36
CA VAL A 136 22.44 3.83 -1.33
C VAL A 136 22.34 4.71 -2.59
N ALA A 137 21.13 5.11 -2.99
CA ALA A 137 20.94 5.97 -4.17
C ALA A 137 21.37 7.43 -3.91
N GLU A 138 21.41 7.87 -2.64
CA GLU A 138 21.78 9.23 -2.23
C GLU A 138 23.29 9.43 -1.94
N GLY A 139 24.11 8.37 -1.99
CA GLY A 139 25.55 8.40 -1.68
C GLY A 139 26.46 8.24 -2.89
#